data_AF-V4ACQ1-F1
#
_entry.id   AF-V4ACQ1-F1
#
_cell.length_a   1.000
_cell.length_b   1.000
_cell.length_c   1.000
_cell.angle_alpha   90.00
_cell.angle_beta   90.00
_cell.angle_gamma   90.00
#
_symmetry.space_group_name_H-M   'P 1'
#
loop_
_entity.id
_entity.type
_entity.pdbx_description
1 polymer ?
#
loop_
_entity_poly.entity_id
_entity_poly.type
_entity_poly.pdbx_seq_one_letter_code
_entity_poly.pdbx_strand_id
1 'polypeptide(L)'
;MDWLHCNLCFCQPGNGIGYNLTNCGHIYCEKCVKEGCENRCKMCGAVCTAMKLTSKLKPEVECFFMDPIDLAKKHNKQLMQVMDFQRSHRKRLSSYIREKVIHLIF
;
A
#
# COMPACT_ATOMS: atom_id res chain seq x y z
N MET A 1 11.70 -11.73 -0.30
CA MET A 1 11.97 -10.35 0.16
C MET A 1 13.46 -10.23 0.41
N ASP A 2 14.18 -9.78 -0.60
CA ASP A 2 15.63 -9.53 -0.60
C ASP A 2 16.00 -8.18 0.03
N TRP A 3 15.06 -7.25 0.10
CA TRP A 3 15.29 -5.89 0.59
C TRP A 3 15.00 -5.70 2.09
N LEU A 4 14.27 -6.59 2.75
CA LEU A 4 13.84 -6.39 4.14
C LEU A 4 15.02 -6.59 5.10
N HIS A 5 15.39 -5.54 5.85
CA HIS A 5 16.49 -5.56 6.81
C HIS A 5 16.26 -4.56 7.95
N CYS A 6 17.02 -4.69 9.04
CA CYS A 6 17.14 -3.65 10.06
C CYS A 6 17.98 -2.49 9.51
N ASN A 7 17.45 -1.27 9.47
CA ASN A 7 18.18 -0.10 8.97
C ASN A 7 19.38 0.30 9.83
N LEU A 8 19.50 -0.21 11.07
CA LEU A 8 20.65 0.06 11.94
C LEU A 8 21.77 -0.97 11.81
N CYS A 9 21.45 -2.27 11.89
CA CYS A 9 22.46 -3.33 11.93
C CYS A 9 22.47 -4.23 10.69
N PHE A 10 21.63 -3.94 9.70
CA PHE A 10 21.53 -4.66 8.42
C PHE A 10 21.20 -6.15 8.52
N CYS A 11 20.82 -6.67 9.69
CA CYS A 11 20.36 -8.05 9.80
C CYS A 11 19.07 -8.23 8.99
N GLN A 12 19.01 -9.33 8.23
CA GLN A 12 17.84 -9.75 7.47
C GLN A 12 16.98 -10.76 8.25
N PRO A 13 15.69 -10.91 7.94
CA PRO A 13 14.84 -11.96 8.49
C PRO A 13 15.41 -13.36 8.22
N GLY A 14 15.23 -14.28 9.18
CA GLY A 14 15.70 -15.69 9.05
C GLY A 14 15.96 -16.38 10.38
N ASN A 15 16.33 -15.60 11.41
CA ASN A 15 16.74 -16.13 12.73
C ASN A 15 15.62 -16.09 13.78
N GLY A 16 14.34 -16.00 13.36
CA GLY A 16 13.20 -15.83 14.26
C GLY A 16 13.10 -14.47 14.97
N ILE A 17 13.99 -13.53 14.67
CA ILE A 17 13.99 -12.17 15.23
C ILE A 17 12.82 -11.37 14.63
N GLY A 18 12.02 -10.73 15.48
CA GLY A 18 10.96 -9.82 15.05
C GLY A 18 11.49 -8.48 14.53
N TYR A 19 10.68 -7.81 13.71
CA TYR A 19 10.97 -6.50 13.16
C TYR A 19 9.87 -5.51 13.53
N ASN A 20 10.22 -4.23 13.57
CA ASN A 20 9.31 -3.12 13.84
C ASN A 20 9.46 -2.07 12.74
N LEU A 21 8.36 -1.44 12.37
CA LEU A 21 8.30 -0.31 11.44
C LEU A 21 7.95 0.95 12.20
N THR A 22 8.75 2.00 12.02
CA THR A 22 8.44 3.32 12.57
C THR A 22 7.42 4.06 11.72
N ASN A 23 6.65 4.98 12.31
CA ASN A 23 5.75 5.86 11.56
C ASN A 23 6.47 6.77 10.55
N CYS A 24 7.79 6.95 10.68
CA CYS A 24 8.64 7.63 9.70
C CYS A 24 9.23 6.72 8.62
N GLY A 25 8.82 5.44 8.56
CA GLY A 25 9.14 4.53 7.46
C GLY A 25 10.42 3.69 7.62
N HIS A 26 11.14 3.78 8.74
CA HIS A 26 12.36 2.99 8.97
C HIS A 26 12.07 1.70 9.75
N ILE A 27 12.75 0.62 9.38
CA ILE A 27 12.60 -0.73 9.91
C ILE A 27 13.75 -1.06 10.87
N TYR A 28 13.43 -1.63 12.02
CA TYR A 28 14.40 -2.06 13.03
C TYR A 28 14.10 -3.48 13.50
N CYS A 29 15.14 -4.27 13.79
CA CYS A 29 14.94 -5.53 14.51
C CYS A 29 14.63 -5.27 15.99
N GLU A 30 14.00 -6.24 16.67
CA GLU A 30 13.65 -6.11 18.09
C GLU A 30 14.84 -5.78 19.01
N LYS A 31 16.05 -6.23 18.67
CA LYS A 31 17.27 -5.92 19.44
C LYS A 31 17.59 -4.43 19.38
N CYS A 32 17.68 -3.87 18.17
CA CYS A 32 17.97 -2.46 17.97
C CYS A 32 16.88 -1.53 18.52
N VAL A 33 15.62 -1.97 18.54
CA VAL A 33 14.55 -1.21 19.22
C VAL A 33 14.85 -1.07 20.70
N LYS A 34 15.12 -2.20 21.39
CA LYS A 34 15.43 -2.24 22.83
C LYS A 34 16.71 -1.48 23.19
N GLU A 35 17.67 -1.38 22.28
CA GLU A 35 18.93 -0.65 22.48
C GLU A 35 18.81 0.88 22.32
N GLY A 36 17.58 1.41 22.20
CA GLY A 36 17.33 2.86 22.30
C GLY A 36 16.75 3.51 21.05
N CYS A 37 15.98 2.77 20.24
CA CYS A 37 15.21 3.31 19.11
C CYS A 37 13.71 3.48 19.44
N GLU A 38 13.31 3.46 20.72
CA GLU A 38 11.88 3.43 21.11
C GLU A 38 11.11 4.71 20.79
N ASN A 39 11.73 5.89 20.94
CA ASN A 39 11.05 7.19 20.81
C ASN A 39 11.66 8.14 19.77
N ARG A 40 12.81 7.78 19.21
CA ARG A 40 13.50 8.59 18.20
C ARG A 40 14.17 7.70 17.17
N CYS A 41 13.87 7.97 15.91
CA CYS A 41 14.45 7.24 14.79
C CYS A 41 15.95 7.55 14.68
N LYS A 42 16.79 6.51 14.62
CA LYS A 42 18.24 6.67 14.42
C LYS A 42 18.62 7.03 12.99
N MET A 43 17.73 6.80 12.02
CA MET A 43 17.98 7.11 10.61
C MET A 43 17.67 8.57 10.26
N CYS A 44 16.55 9.12 10.73
CA CYS A 44 16.13 10.49 10.40
C CYS A 44 16.02 11.44 11.59
N GLY A 45 16.27 10.98 12.82
CA GLY A 45 16.22 11.80 14.03
C GLY A 45 14.82 12.20 14.49
N ALA A 46 13.76 11.88 13.74
CA ALA A 46 12.38 12.22 14.09
C ALA A 46 11.92 11.52 15.39
N VAL A 47 11.09 12.20 16.18
CA VAL A 47 10.31 11.54 17.23
C VAL A 47 9.32 10.61 16.54
N CYS A 48 9.36 9.33 16.88
CA CYS A 48 8.60 8.31 16.17
C CYS A 48 8.06 7.25 17.12
N THR A 49 6.98 6.59 16.71
CA THR A 49 6.52 5.35 17.32
C THR A 49 6.91 4.17 16.44
N ALA A 50 7.16 3.02 17.05
CA ALA A 50 7.45 1.77 16.36
C ALA A 50 6.29 0.78 16.53
N MET A 51 5.83 0.17 15.43
CA MET A 51 4.86 -0.93 15.45
C MET A 51 5.54 -2.23 15.05
N LYS A 52 5.21 -3.33 15.74
CA LYS A 52 5.72 -4.64 15.38
C LYS A 52 5.17 -5.08 14.02
N LEU A 53 6.06 -5.50 13.13
CA LEU A 53 5.68 -6.16 11.89
C LEU A 53 5.17 -7.55 12.23
N THR A 54 3.91 -7.80 11.89
CA THR A 54 3.24 -9.09 12.06
C THR A 54 2.62 -9.50 10.74
N SER A 55 2.06 -10.72 10.66
CA SER A 55 1.30 -11.15 9.49
C SER A 55 -0.03 -10.39 9.30
N LYS A 56 -0.43 -9.55 10.26
CA LYS A 56 -1.68 -8.78 10.22
C LYS A 56 -1.38 -7.29 10.24
N LEU A 57 -0.88 -6.78 9.11
CA LEU A 57 -0.69 -5.34 8.90
C LEU A 57 -1.98 -4.69 8.39
N LYS A 58 -2.14 -3.38 8.64
CA LYS A 58 -3.19 -2.61 7.98
C LYS A 58 -2.93 -2.59 6.47
N PRO A 59 -3.97 -2.61 5.61
CA PRO A 59 -3.79 -2.65 4.15
C PRO A 59 -2.88 -1.54 3.58
N GLU A 60 -2.94 -0.36 4.20
CA GLU A 60 -2.13 0.82 3.84
C GLU A 60 -0.63 0.63 4.08
N VAL A 61 -0.26 -0.23 5.04
CA VAL A 61 1.14 -0.56 5.34
C VAL A 61 1.55 -1.82 4.60
N GLU A 62 0.66 -2.81 4.52
CA GLU A 62 0.88 -4.08 3.84
C GLU A 62 1.31 -3.91 2.38
N CYS A 63 0.77 -2.90 1.68
CA CYS A 63 1.09 -2.65 0.26
C CYS A 63 2.58 -2.41 0.01
N PHE A 64 3.32 -1.85 0.97
CA PHE A 64 4.77 -1.64 0.86
C PHE A 64 5.58 -2.95 0.95
N PHE A 65 4.96 -4.03 1.40
CA PHE A 65 5.56 -5.36 1.51
C PHE A 65 5.06 -6.32 0.42
N MET A 66 4.16 -5.87 -0.46
CA MET A 66 3.69 -6.68 -1.59
C MET A 66 4.72 -6.68 -2.72
N ASP A 67 4.68 -7.72 -3.55
CA ASP A 67 5.39 -7.71 -4.82
C ASP A 67 4.86 -6.55 -5.71
N PRO A 68 5.73 -5.70 -6.29
CA PRO A 68 5.30 -4.57 -7.10
C PRO A 68 4.43 -4.94 -8.30
N ILE A 69 4.68 -6.09 -8.92
CA ILE A 69 3.89 -6.58 -10.07
C ILE A 69 2.50 -7.00 -9.61
N ASP A 70 2.40 -7.67 -8.47
CA ASP A 70 1.09 -8.05 -7.92
C ASP A 70 0.29 -6.84 -7.42
N LEU A 71 0.96 -5.84 -6.83
CA LEU A 71 0.36 -4.56 -6.49
C LEU A 71 -0.19 -3.84 -7.73
N ALA A 72 0.61 -3.78 -8.81
CA ALA A 72 0.19 -3.20 -10.07
C ALA A 72 -1.00 -3.93 -10.68
N LYS A 73 -0.98 -5.27 -10.72
CA LYS A 73 -2.11 -6.10 -11.20
C LYS A 73 -3.38 -5.83 -10.40
N LYS A 74 -3.28 -5.77 -9.07
CA LYS A 74 -4.41 -5.51 -8.16
C LYS A 74 -5.07 -4.16 -8.49
N HIS A 75 -4.28 -3.10 -8.58
CA HIS A 75 -4.82 -1.76 -8.88
C HIS A 75 -5.31 -1.64 -10.32
N ASN A 76 -4.60 -2.24 -11.29
CA ASN A 76 -5.04 -2.22 -12.68
C ASN A 76 -6.41 -2.91 -12.84
N LYS A 77 -6.64 -4.04 -12.18
CA LYS A 77 -7.95 -4.71 -12.18
C LYS A 77 -9.05 -3.80 -11.64
N GLN A 78 -8.80 -3.10 -10.52
CA GLN A 78 -9.76 -2.16 -9.95
C GLN A 78 -10.06 -1.00 -10.91
N LEU A 79 -9.03 -0.42 -11.53
CA LEU A 79 -9.19 0.66 -12.52
C LEU A 79 -10.03 0.21 -13.72
N MET A 80 -9.77 -0.98 -14.26
CA MET A 80 -10.55 -1.54 -15.37
C MET A 80 -12.03 -1.69 -14.99
N GLN A 81 -12.33 -2.22 -13.79
CA GLN A 81 -13.70 -2.35 -13.30
C GLN A 81 -14.42 -1.00 -13.21
N VAL A 82 -13.74 0.04 -12.70
CA VAL A 82 -14.28 1.40 -12.63
C VAL A 82 -14.54 1.96 -14.03
N MET A 83 -13.60 1.79 -14.96
CA MET A 83 -13.74 2.27 -16.33
C MET A 83 -14.91 1.60 -17.06
N ASP A 84 -15.08 0.29 -16.91
CA ASP A 84 -16.16 -0.46 -17.54
C ASP A 84 -17.53 -0.07 -16.97
N PHE A 85 -17.62 0.08 -15.65
CA PHE A 85 -18.81 0.58 -14.99
C PHE A 85 -19.23 1.93 -15.58
N GLN A 86 -18.32 2.92 -15.57
CA GLN A 86 -18.62 4.24 -16.10
C GLN A 86 -18.91 4.24 -17.61
N ARG A 87 -18.21 3.41 -18.39
CA ARG A 87 -18.44 3.26 -19.84
C ARG A 87 -19.85 2.74 -20.12
N SER A 88 -20.32 1.75 -19.36
CA SER A 88 -21.68 1.21 -19.48
C SER A 88 -22.74 2.29 -19.22
N HIS A 89 -22.57 3.08 -18.16
CA HIS A 89 -23.47 4.19 -17.86
C HIS A 89 -23.48 5.27 -18.95
N ARG A 90 -22.30 5.67 -19.45
CA ARG A 90 -22.19 6.63 -20.58
C ARG A 90 -22.89 6.13 -21.84
N LYS A 91 -22.75 4.84 -22.16
CA LYS A 91 -23.45 4.22 -23.31
C LYS A 91 -24.96 4.30 -23.14
N ARG A 92 -25.49 3.91 -21.98
CA ARG A 92 -26.94 3.98 -21.69
C ARG A 92 -27.49 5.40 -21.82
N LEU A 93 -26.80 6.39 -21.23
CA LEU A 93 -27.20 7.80 -21.34
C LEU A 93 -27.18 8.28 -22.79
N SER A 94 -26.14 7.93 -23.55
CA SER A 94 -26.02 8.31 -24.96
C SER A 94 -27.17 7.73 -25.81
N SER A 95 -27.55 6.48 -25.57
CA SER A 95 -28.69 5.86 -26.25
C SER A 95 -30.01 6.57 -25.92
N TYR A 96 -30.28 6.84 -24.64
CA TYR A 96 -31.48 7.57 -24.21
C TYR A 96 -31.58 8.96 -24.87
N ILE A 97 -30.48 9.72 -24.88
CA ILE A 97 -30.46 11.05 -25.51
C ILE A 97 -30.72 10.95 -27.01
N ARG A 98 -30.10 9.99 -27.70
CA ARG A 98 -30.33 9.79 -29.15
C ARG A 98 -31.79 9.49 -29.46
N GLU A 99 -32.43 8.60 -28.70
CA GLU A 99 -33.85 8.29 -28.86
C GLU A 99 -34.70 9.55 -28.67
N LYS A 100 -34.47 10.33 -27.61
CA LYS A 100 -35.22 11.57 -27.35
C LYS A 100 -35.01 12.64 -28.41
N VAL A 101 -33.80 12.78 -28.95
CA VAL A 101 -33.50 13.76 -30.00
C VAL A 101 -34.12 13.36 -31.33
N ILE A 102 -34.11 12.08 -31.70
CA ILE A 102 -34.77 11.59 -32.92
C ILE A 102 -36.26 11.92 -32.90
N HIS A 103 -36.93 11.77 -31.76
CA HIS A 103 -38.35 12.12 -31.61
C HIS A 103 -38.67 13.62 -31.61
N LEU A 104 -37.66 14.51 -31.63
CA LEU A 104 -37.86 15.96 -31.72
C LEU A 104 -37.61 16.50 -33.14
N ILE A 105 -37.06 15.68 -34.04
CA ILE A 105 -36.67 16.08 -35.40
C ILE A 105 -37.64 15.52 -36.46
N PHE A 106 -38.49 14.56 -36.08
CA PHE A 106 -39.62 14.03 -36.86
C PHE A 106 -40.92 14.30 -36.13
#